data_AF-A0A1G5GFC8-F1
#
_entry.id   AF-A0A1G5GFC8-F1
#
_cell.length_a   1.000
_cell.length_b   1.000
_cell.length_c   1.000
_cell.angle_alpha   90.00
_cell.angle_beta   90.00
_cell.angle_gamma   90.00
#
_symmetry.space_group_name_H-M   'P 1'
#
loop_
_entity.id
_entity.type
_entity.pdbx_description
1 polymer ?
#
loop_
_entity_poly.entity_id
_entity_poly.type
_entity_poly.pdbx_seq_one_letter_code
_entity_poly.pdbx_strand_id
1 'polypeptide(L)'
;MKKYEWLEEETLDEDIPINLSSYYKRIKDDPHWLSKVLDNWSSVESYVNTLYVLKFVKRMTNAELRKYTNHLGFPDLYKRLGWYYNSFDLMECEQLYNQELTRLQGVLEEYSIDNYRNNPGIKNQYEMSINSKQRLKDATTKRFDVKSIEELFYLLHYLSKVKDLTTGEIALLYGCSTDYVADLLKKCHLNENRLEARRKIIRNNRGNYTQATISRKKKNSLESIEQGVTGSNLEVVLRRVIDSLLGTYLDINEYICLVCLSTTSIITPMEIDIPIIILNKLNTSYYMYAVELDGEIWHSTDTTEINSDQKKENLIKETDWKLIRIRLSSESSRKSSRIKSIIESAANEICQIIQNDITNGSEKWITKSLYI
;
A
#
# COMPACT_ATOMS: atom_id res chain seq x y z
N MET A 1 -33.93 3.87 0.78
CA MET A 1 -33.72 3.40 2.16
C MET A 1 -33.78 1.86 2.22
N LYS A 2 -33.00 1.15 1.39
CA LYS A 2 -33.04 -0.34 1.24
C LYS A 2 -31.71 -0.97 0.77
N LYS A 3 -30.61 -0.21 0.68
CA LYS A 3 -29.46 -0.65 -0.14
C LYS A 3 -28.45 -1.55 0.59
N TYR A 4 -28.61 -1.73 1.91
CA TYR A 4 -27.61 -2.41 2.76
C TYR A 4 -28.24 -3.32 3.84
N GLU A 5 -29.54 -3.65 3.77
CA GLU A 5 -30.18 -4.56 4.74
C GLU A 5 -29.50 -5.94 4.79
N TRP A 6 -28.92 -6.40 3.67
CA TRP A 6 -28.15 -7.64 3.60
C TRP A 6 -26.80 -7.62 4.34
N LEU A 7 -26.28 -6.43 4.70
CA LEU A 7 -25.09 -6.29 5.56
C LEU A 7 -25.44 -6.39 7.05
N GLU A 8 -26.72 -6.20 7.40
CA GLU A 8 -27.22 -6.35 8.77
C GLU A 8 -27.55 -7.82 9.10
N GLU A 9 -27.76 -8.67 8.07
CA GLU A 9 -28.09 -10.11 8.21
C GLU A 9 -26.89 -11.06 8.25
N GLU A 10 -25.72 -10.66 7.73
CA GLU A 10 -24.47 -11.38 8.03
C GLU A 10 -24.00 -11.00 9.43
N THR A 11 -24.63 -11.66 10.39
CA THR A 11 -24.30 -11.70 11.80
C THR A 11 -22.80 -11.54 12.02
N LEU A 12 -22.45 -10.49 12.75
CA LEU A 12 -21.30 -10.49 13.64
C LEU A 12 -21.26 -11.86 14.32
N ASP A 13 -20.24 -12.68 14.06
CA ASP A 13 -19.91 -13.74 15.02
C ASP A 13 -19.88 -13.06 16.40
N GLU A 14 -20.64 -13.62 17.34
CA GLU A 14 -21.03 -13.01 18.62
C GLU A 14 -19.86 -12.66 19.56
N ASP A 15 -18.60 -12.80 19.10
CA ASP A 15 -17.37 -12.72 19.88
C ASP A 15 -16.38 -11.63 19.42
N ILE A 16 -16.85 -10.46 18.95
CA ILE A 16 -15.95 -9.30 18.79
C ILE A 16 -16.22 -8.25 19.87
N PRO A 17 -15.64 -8.40 21.09
CA PRO A 17 -15.74 -7.39 22.14
C PRO A 17 -14.70 -6.29 21.90
N ILE A 18 -14.81 -5.56 20.79
CA ILE A 18 -14.00 -4.36 20.60
C ILE A 18 -14.82 -3.14 21.01
N ASN A 19 -14.29 -2.41 21.99
CA ASN A 19 -14.90 -1.17 22.45
C ASN A 19 -14.72 -0.06 21.40
N LEU A 20 -15.70 0.11 20.52
CA LEU A 20 -15.71 1.16 19.50
C LEU A 20 -16.25 2.52 20.01
N SER A 21 -16.47 2.68 21.33
CA SER A 21 -17.10 3.89 21.90
C SER A 21 -16.35 5.19 21.59
N SER A 22 -15.02 5.13 21.53
CA SER A 22 -14.17 6.28 21.17
C SER A 22 -14.47 6.78 19.76
N TYR A 23 -14.72 5.88 18.81
CA TYR A 23 -15.06 6.18 17.42
C TYR A 23 -16.46 6.78 17.29
N TYR A 24 -17.44 6.21 18.01
CA TYR A 24 -18.80 6.76 18.05
C TYR A 24 -18.78 8.20 18.57
N LYS A 25 -18.05 8.43 19.67
CA LYS A 25 -17.92 9.76 20.28
C LYS A 25 -17.30 10.76 19.31
N ARG A 26 -16.22 10.39 18.61
CA ARG A 26 -15.56 11.27 17.61
C ARG A 26 -16.51 11.72 16.49
N ILE A 27 -17.45 10.88 16.06
CA ILE A 27 -18.46 11.28 15.07
C ILE A 27 -19.55 12.14 15.70
N LYS A 28 -20.04 11.76 16.89
CA LYS A 28 -21.11 12.51 17.60
C LYS A 28 -20.66 13.93 17.97
N ASP A 29 -19.38 14.12 18.28
CA ASP A 29 -18.80 15.43 18.65
C ASP A 29 -18.52 16.34 17.44
N ASP A 30 -18.69 15.88 16.19
CA ASP A 30 -18.57 16.68 14.96
C ASP A 30 -19.95 16.84 14.28
N PRO A 31 -20.63 17.99 14.48
CA PRO A 31 -21.99 18.20 13.98
C PRO A 31 -22.15 18.03 12.47
N HIS A 32 -21.12 18.37 11.69
CA HIS A 32 -21.14 18.25 10.23
C HIS A 32 -21.11 16.78 9.80
N TRP A 33 -20.33 15.95 10.48
CA TRP A 33 -20.26 14.53 10.20
C TRP A 33 -21.45 13.76 10.74
N LEU A 34 -21.91 14.11 11.94
CA LEU A 34 -23.13 13.54 12.50
C LEU A 34 -24.30 13.67 11.50
N SER A 35 -24.52 14.87 10.95
CA SER A 35 -25.55 15.09 9.93
C SER A 35 -25.35 14.18 8.72
N LYS A 36 -24.14 14.17 8.13
CA LYS A 36 -23.85 13.36 6.93
C LYS A 36 -24.06 11.86 7.13
N VAL A 37 -23.69 11.34 8.31
CA VAL A 37 -23.87 9.93 8.65
C VAL A 37 -25.36 9.62 8.75
N LEU A 38 -26.11 10.43 9.51
CA LEU A 38 -27.54 10.23 9.71
C LEU A 38 -28.38 10.45 8.44
N ASP A 39 -27.87 11.22 7.46
CA ASP A 39 -28.51 11.36 6.14
C ASP A 39 -28.50 10.04 5.33
N ASN A 40 -27.58 9.12 5.65
CA ASN A 40 -27.32 7.91 4.84
C ASN A 40 -27.42 6.59 5.62
N TRP A 41 -27.42 6.65 6.95
CA TRP A 41 -27.38 5.50 7.85
C TRP A 41 -28.38 5.67 8.99
N SER A 42 -28.91 4.55 9.49
CA SER A 42 -29.91 4.51 10.57
C SER A 42 -29.37 5.05 11.89
N SER A 43 -28.08 4.85 12.16
CA SER A 43 -27.39 5.39 13.33
C SER A 43 -25.88 5.49 13.11
N VAL A 44 -25.20 6.26 13.98
CA VAL A 44 -23.73 6.30 14.03
C VAL A 44 -23.15 4.92 14.36
N GLU A 45 -23.83 4.14 15.21
CA GLU A 45 -23.40 2.80 15.59
C GLU A 45 -23.47 1.83 14.41
N SER A 46 -24.61 1.78 13.70
CA SER A 46 -24.76 0.95 12.48
C SER A 46 -23.68 1.27 11.45
N TYR A 47 -23.39 2.56 11.26
CA TYR A 47 -22.36 3.00 10.35
C TYR A 47 -20.95 2.54 10.73
N VAL A 48 -20.53 2.79 11.97
CA VAL A 48 -19.18 2.45 12.46
C VAL A 48 -18.99 0.93 12.55
N ASN A 49 -20.01 0.18 12.96
CA ASN A 49 -19.98 -1.28 12.98
C ASN A 49 -19.80 -1.85 11.58
N THR A 50 -20.60 -1.39 10.62
CA THR A 50 -20.49 -1.85 9.23
C THR A 50 -19.09 -1.56 8.68
N LEU A 51 -18.58 -0.36 8.94
CA LEU A 51 -17.24 0.05 8.56
C LEU A 51 -16.15 -0.86 9.15
N TYR A 52 -16.27 -1.17 10.45
CA TYR A 52 -15.35 -2.06 11.15
C TYR A 52 -15.36 -3.45 10.52
N VAL A 53 -16.55 -4.04 10.33
CA VAL A 53 -16.70 -5.37 9.72
C VAL A 53 -16.07 -5.42 8.34
N LEU A 54 -16.39 -4.45 7.46
CA LEU A 54 -15.85 -4.46 6.11
C LEU A 54 -14.32 -4.35 6.09
N LYS A 55 -13.74 -3.55 6.99
CA LYS A 55 -12.29 -3.30 7.01
C LYS A 55 -11.49 -4.36 7.73
N PHE A 56 -11.86 -4.72 8.95
CA PHE A 56 -11.04 -5.53 9.84
C PHE A 56 -11.44 -7.00 9.81
N VAL A 57 -12.73 -7.30 9.59
CA VAL A 57 -13.23 -8.68 9.48
C VAL A 57 -13.11 -9.16 8.03
N LYS A 58 -13.74 -8.46 7.08
CA LYS A 58 -13.74 -8.83 5.66
C LYS A 58 -12.48 -8.39 4.91
N ARG A 59 -11.56 -7.66 5.57
CA ARG A 59 -10.27 -7.22 5.04
C ARG A 59 -10.36 -6.48 3.70
N MET A 60 -11.44 -5.71 3.51
CA MET A 60 -11.61 -4.92 2.29
C MET A 60 -10.59 -3.78 2.24
N THR A 61 -10.00 -3.60 1.07
CA THR A 61 -9.11 -2.48 0.78
C THR A 61 -9.88 -1.16 0.78
N ASN A 62 -9.16 -0.04 0.99
CA ASN A 62 -9.75 1.30 0.91
C ASN A 62 -10.39 1.60 -0.45
N ALA A 63 -9.94 0.93 -1.53
CA ALA A 63 -10.52 1.07 -2.86
C ALA A 63 -11.86 0.32 -3.00
N GLU A 64 -11.98 -0.86 -2.40
CA GLU A 64 -13.20 -1.65 -2.38
C GLU A 64 -14.26 -1.00 -1.51
N LEU A 65 -13.89 -0.59 -0.29
CA LEU A 65 -14.77 0.12 0.64
C LEU A 65 -15.45 1.35 0.01
N ARG A 66 -14.70 2.13 -0.79
CA ARG A 66 -15.26 3.31 -1.49
C ARG A 66 -16.43 2.97 -2.41
N LYS A 67 -16.47 1.77 -2.98
CA LYS A 67 -17.56 1.32 -3.86
C LYS A 67 -18.82 0.98 -3.07
N TYR A 68 -18.67 0.48 -1.84
CA TYR A 68 -19.78 0.07 -0.98
C TYR A 68 -20.44 1.24 -0.24
N THR A 69 -19.75 2.36 -0.08
CA THR A 69 -20.22 3.45 0.79
C THR A 69 -20.59 4.73 0.04
N ASN A 70 -20.89 4.62 -1.25
CA ASN A 70 -21.35 5.70 -2.13
C ASN A 70 -20.48 6.96 -2.08
N HIS A 71 -19.17 6.83 -1.92
CA HIS A 71 -18.23 7.97 -1.96
C HIS A 71 -18.50 9.10 -0.95
N LEU A 72 -19.33 8.90 0.09
CA LEU A 72 -19.25 9.73 1.30
C LEU A 72 -17.77 9.82 1.68
N GLY A 73 -17.23 11.02 1.93
CA GLY A 73 -15.79 11.35 2.04
C GLY A 73 -14.93 10.43 2.91
N PHE A 74 -14.80 9.18 2.48
CA PHE A 74 -14.33 8.00 3.19
C PHE A 74 -12.87 8.11 3.62
N PRO A 75 -11.97 8.69 2.79
CA PRO A 75 -10.57 8.87 3.16
C PRO A 75 -10.40 9.81 4.35
N ASP A 76 -11.24 10.84 4.46
CA ASP A 76 -11.16 11.79 5.57
C ASP A 76 -11.76 11.23 6.85
N LEU A 77 -12.75 10.34 6.73
CA LEU A 77 -13.32 9.66 7.89
C LEU A 77 -12.35 8.65 8.48
N TYR A 78 -11.73 7.79 7.67
CA TYR A 78 -10.70 6.87 8.15
C TYR A 78 -9.58 7.59 8.88
N LYS A 79 -9.16 8.77 8.39
CA LYS A 79 -8.18 9.61 9.07
C LYS A 79 -8.68 10.14 10.43
N ARG A 80 -9.95 10.54 10.53
CA ARG A 80 -10.55 11.04 11.78
C ARG A 80 -10.76 9.95 12.82
N LEU A 81 -11.17 8.77 12.38
CA LEU A 81 -11.24 7.59 13.23
C LEU A 81 -9.83 7.15 13.63
N GLY A 82 -8.87 7.26 12.71
CA GLY A 82 -7.47 6.93 12.94
C GLY A 82 -6.99 5.66 12.24
N TRP A 83 -7.79 5.13 11.32
CA TRP A 83 -7.55 3.89 10.59
C TRP A 83 -6.75 4.09 9.29
N TYR A 84 -5.91 5.12 9.21
CA TYR A 84 -5.28 5.53 7.96
C TYR A 84 -4.11 4.65 7.51
N TYR A 85 -3.81 3.60 8.25
CA TYR A 85 -2.76 2.64 7.95
C TYR A 85 -3.29 1.47 7.12
N ASN A 86 -2.42 0.89 6.28
CA ASN A 86 -2.79 -0.25 5.44
C ASN A 86 -2.93 -1.57 6.24
N SER A 87 -2.92 -1.51 7.56
CA SER A 87 -3.14 -2.66 8.40
C SER A 87 -4.61 -3.08 8.43
N PHE A 88 -4.82 -4.38 8.65
CA PHE A 88 -6.11 -4.98 8.99
C PHE A 88 -6.18 -5.36 10.47
N ASP A 89 -5.22 -4.93 11.27
CA ASP A 89 -5.22 -4.99 12.73
C ASP A 89 -5.64 -3.62 13.29
N LEU A 90 -6.71 -3.61 14.08
CA LEU A 90 -7.23 -2.39 14.69
C LEU A 90 -6.28 -1.83 15.77
N MET A 91 -5.71 -2.71 16.62
CA MET A 91 -4.81 -2.28 17.68
C MET A 91 -3.55 -1.66 17.10
N GLU A 92 -3.02 -2.25 16.02
CA GLU A 92 -1.88 -1.68 15.31
C GLU A 92 -2.23 -0.29 14.74
N CYS A 93 -3.41 -0.14 14.11
CA CYS A 93 -3.85 1.16 13.61
C CYS A 93 -3.95 2.21 14.73
N GLU A 94 -4.50 1.86 15.88
CA GLU A 94 -4.61 2.75 17.04
C GLU A 94 -3.24 3.13 17.62
N GLN A 95 -2.34 2.16 17.75
CA GLN A 95 -0.98 2.40 18.23
C GLN A 95 -0.24 3.38 17.32
N LEU A 96 -0.25 3.11 16.01
CA LEU A 96 0.39 3.98 15.03
C LEU A 96 -0.25 5.37 15.02
N TYR A 97 -1.58 5.45 15.12
CA TYR A 97 -2.30 6.72 15.23
C TYR A 97 -1.83 7.55 16.42
N ASN A 98 -1.79 6.93 17.60
CA ASN A 98 -1.42 7.60 18.84
C ASN A 98 0.05 8.01 18.82
N GLN A 99 0.95 7.15 18.34
CA GLN A 99 2.37 7.48 18.18
C GLN A 99 2.56 8.70 17.29
N GLU A 100 1.88 8.74 16.14
CA GLU A 100 1.97 9.86 15.22
C GLU A 100 1.35 11.14 15.79
N LEU A 101 0.21 11.02 16.49
CA LEU A 101 -0.41 12.17 17.15
C LEU A 101 0.47 12.74 18.26
N THR A 102 1.05 11.90 19.12
CA THR A 102 1.99 12.32 20.16
C THR A 102 3.20 13.03 19.55
N ARG A 103 3.76 12.49 18.47
CA ARG A 103 4.87 13.12 17.74
C ARG A 103 4.48 14.51 17.21
N LEU A 104 3.30 14.64 16.61
CA LEU A 104 2.81 15.92 16.07
C LEU A 104 2.48 16.93 17.17
N GLN A 105 1.97 16.49 18.31
CA GLN A 105 1.74 17.34 19.48
C GLN A 105 3.06 17.90 20.02
N GLY A 106 4.11 17.08 20.12
CA GLY A 106 5.44 17.56 20.51
C GLY A 106 5.98 18.65 19.57
N VAL A 107 5.73 18.54 18.25
CA VAL A 107 6.09 19.59 17.29
C VAL A 107 5.32 20.90 17.55
N LEU A 108 4.05 20.79 17.95
CA LEU A 108 3.20 21.94 18.27
C LEU A 108 3.60 22.61 19.59
N GLU A 109 4.02 21.84 20.60
CA GLU A 109 4.50 22.36 21.89
C GLU A 109 5.76 23.22 21.74
N GLU A 110 6.60 22.93 20.74
CA GLU A 110 7.78 23.75 20.40
C GLU A 110 7.42 25.09 19.73
N TYR A 111 6.17 25.28 19.27
CA TYR A 111 5.75 26.50 18.60
C TYR A 111 5.62 27.67 19.59
N SER A 112 6.31 28.77 19.28
CA SER A 112 6.10 30.06 19.93
C SER A 112 6.03 31.15 18.88
N ILE A 113 4.94 31.93 18.87
CA ILE A 113 4.76 33.03 17.93
C ILE A 113 5.89 34.06 18.01
N ASP A 114 6.45 34.29 19.20
CA ASP A 114 7.50 35.28 19.43
C ASP A 114 8.81 34.92 18.70
N ASN A 115 9.05 33.62 18.47
CA ASN A 115 10.20 33.14 17.69
C ASN A 115 10.07 33.44 16.19
N TYR A 116 8.85 33.66 15.68
CA TYR A 116 8.59 33.78 14.24
C TYR A 116 8.18 35.19 13.80
N ARG A 117 7.50 35.95 14.68
CA ARG A 117 6.97 37.29 14.36
C ARG A 117 8.06 38.30 13.96
N ASN A 118 9.28 38.09 14.48
CA ASN A 118 10.43 38.97 14.23
C ASN A 118 11.31 38.53 13.06
N ASN A 119 10.98 37.43 12.36
CA ASN A 119 11.73 36.98 11.20
C ASN A 119 11.33 37.80 9.95
N PRO A 120 12.23 38.64 9.38
CA PRO A 120 11.88 39.56 8.29
C PRO A 120 11.37 38.84 7.03
N GLY A 121 11.89 37.65 6.72
CA GLY A 121 11.49 36.88 5.54
C GLY A 121 10.06 36.34 5.65
N ILE A 122 9.65 35.94 6.85
CA ILE A 122 8.30 35.41 7.12
C ILE A 122 7.28 36.55 7.15
N LYS A 123 7.66 37.70 7.74
CA LYS A 123 6.81 38.89 7.79
C LYS A 123 6.44 39.42 6.40
N ASN A 124 7.38 39.44 5.46
CA ASN A 124 7.09 39.84 4.08
C ASN A 124 6.10 38.89 3.39
N GLN A 125 6.22 37.57 3.62
CA GLN A 125 5.25 36.59 3.10
C GLN A 125 3.87 36.77 3.75
N TYR A 126 3.82 37.02 5.05
CA TYR A 126 2.57 37.34 5.76
C TYR A 126 1.87 38.55 5.14
N GLU A 127 2.59 39.65 4.94
CA GLU A 127 2.05 40.88 4.36
C GLU A 127 1.50 40.65 2.93
N MET A 128 2.18 39.86 2.10
CA MET A 128 1.67 39.46 0.79
C MET A 128 0.38 38.65 0.88
N SER A 129 0.27 37.76 1.87
CA SER A 129 -0.89 36.88 2.03
C SER A 129 -2.14 37.63 2.50
N ILE A 130 -2.02 38.59 3.42
CA ILE A 130 -3.16 39.42 3.90
C ILE A 130 -3.66 40.37 2.81
N ASN A 131 -2.75 40.89 1.96
CA ASN A 131 -3.10 41.81 0.88
C ASN A 131 -3.87 41.11 -0.26
N SER A 132 -3.91 39.77 -0.27
CA SER A 132 -4.74 39.00 -1.20
C SER A 132 -6.21 38.96 -0.72
N LYS A 133 -7.17 39.20 -1.62
CA LYS A 133 -8.60 39.47 -1.33
C LYS A 133 -9.41 38.32 -0.67
N GLN A 134 -8.79 37.24 -0.19
CA GLN A 134 -9.48 36.10 0.42
C GLN A 134 -9.34 36.11 1.95
N ARG A 135 -10.26 36.80 2.63
CA ARG A 135 -10.31 36.83 4.10
C ARG A 135 -10.52 35.42 4.67
N LEU A 136 -9.60 34.99 5.53
CA LEU A 136 -9.81 33.86 6.43
C LEU A 136 -10.94 34.22 7.42
N LYS A 137 -11.81 33.25 7.74
CA LYS A 137 -12.97 33.46 8.63
C LYS A 137 -12.57 33.20 10.08
N ASP A 138 -13.19 33.89 11.03
CA ASP A 138 -12.99 33.71 12.49
C ASP A 138 -13.27 32.28 12.98
N ALA A 139 -14.14 31.53 12.29
CA ALA A 139 -14.34 30.11 12.58
C ALA A 139 -13.07 29.25 12.39
N THR A 140 -12.12 29.73 11.57
CA THR A 140 -10.84 29.07 11.30
C THR A 140 -9.89 29.24 12.49
N THR A 141 -9.79 30.45 13.05
CA THR A 141 -8.87 30.72 14.18
C THR A 141 -9.27 29.92 15.43
N LYS A 142 -10.58 29.79 15.69
CA LYS A 142 -11.10 28.94 16.77
C LYS A 142 -10.72 27.46 16.61
N ARG A 143 -10.72 26.93 15.39
CA ARG A 143 -10.39 25.51 15.13
C ARG A 143 -8.91 25.20 15.35
N PHE A 144 -8.04 26.18 15.09
CA PHE A 144 -6.59 26.05 15.29
C PHE A 144 -6.14 26.52 16.68
N ASP A 145 -7.07 26.91 17.54
CA ASP A 145 -6.82 27.44 18.88
C ASP A 145 -5.86 28.65 18.89
N VAL A 146 -6.08 29.57 17.95
CA VAL A 146 -5.28 30.79 17.80
C VAL A 146 -6.14 32.04 17.94
N LYS A 147 -5.54 33.14 18.42
CA LYS A 147 -6.24 34.37 18.77
C LYS A 147 -6.47 35.28 17.57
N SER A 148 -5.71 35.10 16.50
CA SER A 148 -5.76 35.99 15.33
C SER A 148 -5.44 35.30 14.02
N ILE A 149 -5.79 35.94 12.91
CA ILE A 149 -5.40 35.51 11.55
C ILE A 149 -3.88 35.59 11.38
N GLU A 150 -3.23 36.56 12.02
CA GLU A 150 -1.76 36.69 12.05
C GLU A 150 -1.12 35.42 12.64
N GLU A 151 -1.57 35.05 13.83
CA GLU A 151 -1.08 33.87 14.53
C GLU A 151 -1.37 32.59 13.77
N LEU A 152 -2.54 32.50 13.12
CA LEU A 152 -2.87 31.39 12.23
C LEU A 152 -1.87 31.27 11.08
N PHE A 153 -1.51 32.38 10.44
CA PHE A 153 -0.52 32.36 9.36
C PHE A 153 0.84 31.86 9.85
N TYR A 154 1.36 32.41 10.96
CA TYR A 154 2.65 32.00 11.50
C TYR A 154 2.67 30.54 11.92
N LEU A 155 1.59 30.06 12.52
CA LEU A 155 1.42 28.65 12.87
C LEU A 155 1.47 27.76 11.62
N LEU A 156 0.70 28.09 10.58
CA LEU A 156 0.69 27.32 9.34
C LEU A 156 2.04 27.36 8.62
N HIS A 157 2.72 28.51 8.62
CA HIS A 157 4.06 28.63 8.08
C HIS A 157 5.05 27.76 8.86
N TYR A 158 5.00 27.79 10.19
CA TYR A 158 5.83 26.95 11.04
C TYR A 158 5.61 25.45 10.74
N LEU A 159 4.36 24.99 10.82
CA LEU A 159 4.03 23.58 10.60
C LEU A 159 4.40 23.14 9.17
N SER A 160 4.06 23.92 8.15
CA SER A 160 4.25 23.54 6.75
C SER A 160 5.68 23.75 6.25
N LYS A 161 6.33 24.88 6.55
CA LYS A 161 7.62 25.27 5.96
C LYS A 161 8.82 25.04 6.86
N VAL A 162 8.65 25.18 8.18
CA VAL A 162 9.77 25.00 9.13
C VAL A 162 9.88 23.55 9.56
N LYS A 163 8.77 22.95 9.98
CA LYS A 163 8.71 21.55 10.45
C LYS A 163 8.40 20.55 9.34
N ASP A 164 8.23 21.05 8.12
CA ASP A 164 7.98 20.25 6.92
C ASP A 164 6.86 19.21 7.12
N LEU A 165 5.78 19.60 7.80
CA LEU A 165 4.60 18.76 7.96
C LEU A 165 3.73 18.82 6.71
N THR A 166 3.26 17.66 6.28
CA THR A 166 2.32 17.51 5.16
C THR A 166 0.93 18.02 5.53
N THR A 167 0.12 18.33 4.52
CA THR A 167 -1.29 18.69 4.70
C THR A 167 -2.06 17.62 5.49
N GLY A 168 -1.71 16.35 5.33
CA GLY A 168 -2.32 15.23 6.06
C GLY A 168 -1.99 15.25 7.55
N GLU A 169 -0.73 15.54 7.90
CA GLU A 169 -0.28 15.66 9.29
C GLU A 169 -0.93 16.84 10.01
N ILE A 170 -0.99 18.01 9.36
CA ILE A 170 -1.67 19.19 9.92
C ILE A 170 -3.17 18.88 10.10
N ALA A 171 -3.79 18.20 9.13
CA ALA A 171 -5.19 17.81 9.24
C ALA A 171 -5.44 16.84 10.41
N LEU A 172 -4.51 15.91 10.65
CA LEU A 172 -4.54 14.98 11.78
C LEU A 172 -4.45 15.72 13.12
N LEU A 173 -3.49 16.64 13.25
CA LEU A 173 -3.26 17.43 14.46
C LEU A 173 -4.52 18.21 14.92
N TYR A 174 -5.29 18.76 13.96
CA TYR A 174 -6.48 19.57 14.23
C TYR A 174 -7.80 18.85 13.94
N GLY A 175 -7.78 17.53 13.72
CA GLY A 175 -8.97 16.71 13.49
C GLY A 175 -9.86 17.22 12.35
N CYS A 176 -9.29 17.68 11.24
CA CYS A 176 -10.02 18.24 10.10
C CYS A 176 -9.69 17.51 8.78
N SER A 177 -10.30 17.91 7.66
CA SER A 177 -10.02 17.28 6.36
C SER A 177 -8.73 17.81 5.75
N THR A 178 -8.04 16.95 4.99
CA THR A 178 -6.83 17.36 4.25
C THR A 178 -7.16 18.45 3.23
N ASP A 179 -8.33 18.39 2.59
CA ASP A 179 -8.76 19.41 1.63
C ASP A 179 -8.97 20.77 2.29
N TYR A 180 -9.49 20.80 3.52
CA TYR A 180 -9.66 22.03 4.28
C TYR A 180 -8.31 22.69 4.58
N VAL A 181 -7.33 21.90 5.04
CA VAL A 181 -5.96 22.42 5.26
C VAL A 181 -5.31 22.82 3.94
N ALA A 182 -5.52 22.08 2.85
CA ALA A 182 -4.98 22.44 1.53
C ALA A 182 -5.51 23.79 1.04
N ASP A 183 -6.82 24.01 1.15
CA ASP A 183 -7.45 25.29 0.82
C ASP A 183 -6.95 26.42 1.73
N LEU A 184 -6.74 26.13 3.02
CA LEU A 184 -6.21 27.09 3.98
C LEU A 184 -4.77 27.51 3.65
N LEU A 185 -3.89 26.55 3.37
CA LEU A 185 -2.51 26.81 2.93
C LEU A 185 -2.48 27.59 1.62
N LYS A 186 -3.40 27.29 0.69
CA LYS A 186 -3.54 28.03 -0.57
C LYS A 186 -3.92 29.48 -0.35
N LYS A 187 -4.89 29.76 0.53
CA LYS A 187 -5.26 31.13 0.91
C LYS A 187 -4.11 31.89 1.59
N CYS A 188 -3.25 31.18 2.30
CA CYS A 188 -2.06 31.75 2.91
C CYS A 188 -0.85 31.84 1.96
N HIS A 189 -0.98 31.43 0.68
CA HIS A 189 0.15 31.29 -0.27
C HIS A 189 1.29 30.41 0.26
N LEU A 190 0.96 29.46 1.14
CA LEU A 190 1.87 28.47 1.69
C LEU A 190 1.76 27.13 0.96
N ASN A 191 0.82 26.99 0.01
CA ASN A 191 0.62 25.75 -0.73
C ASN A 191 1.87 25.37 -1.53
N GLU A 192 2.18 24.09 -1.53
CA GLU A 192 3.29 23.52 -2.27
C GLU A 192 2.86 23.20 -3.70
N ASN A 193 3.81 23.25 -4.63
CA ASN A 193 3.61 22.64 -5.94
C ASN A 193 3.78 21.11 -5.87
N ARG A 194 3.37 20.40 -6.93
CA ARG A 194 3.40 18.93 -6.97
C ARG A 194 4.81 18.35 -6.75
N LEU A 195 5.86 19.06 -7.16
CA LEU A 195 7.24 18.60 -7.03
C LEU A 195 7.73 18.75 -5.58
N GLU A 196 7.44 19.88 -4.94
CA GLU A 196 7.73 20.14 -3.53
C GLU A 196 7.04 19.13 -2.62
N ALA A 197 5.73 18.91 -2.82
CA ALA A 197 4.97 17.92 -2.07
C ALA A 197 5.57 16.51 -2.19
N ARG A 198 6.05 16.13 -3.39
CA ARG A 198 6.76 14.85 -3.59
C ARG A 198 8.10 14.80 -2.86
N ARG A 199 8.93 15.84 -2.98
CA ARG A 199 10.23 15.91 -2.31
C ARG A 199 10.09 15.84 -0.79
N LYS A 200 9.02 16.40 -0.25
CA LYS A 200 8.68 16.38 1.17
C LYS A 200 8.30 14.98 1.67
N ILE A 201 7.45 14.26 0.93
CA ILE A 201 7.11 12.86 1.23
C ILE A 201 8.36 11.96 1.22
N ILE A 202 9.29 12.20 0.28
CA ILE A 202 10.58 11.49 0.20
C ILE A 202 11.46 11.82 1.42
N ARG A 203 11.67 13.10 1.71
CA ARG A 203 12.53 13.56 2.82
C ARG A 203 12.05 13.05 4.17
N ASN A 204 10.74 12.97 4.37
CA ASN A 204 10.15 12.47 5.62
C ASN A 204 10.03 10.94 5.65
N ASN A 205 10.59 10.22 4.66
CA ASN A 205 10.56 8.76 4.53
C ASN A 205 9.15 8.15 4.62
N ARG A 206 8.12 8.92 4.20
CA ARG A 206 6.70 8.55 4.37
C ARG A 206 6.08 7.84 3.18
N GLY A 207 6.71 7.94 2.03
CA GLY A 207 6.35 7.06 0.93
C GLY A 207 6.99 5.71 1.18
N ASN A 208 6.19 4.65 1.28
CA ASN A 208 6.72 3.31 1.04
C ASN A 208 7.00 3.18 -0.47
N TYR A 209 8.00 3.92 -0.95
CA TYR A 209 8.35 4.03 -2.37
C TYR A 209 8.74 2.67 -2.94
N THR A 210 9.29 1.79 -2.10
CA THR A 210 9.51 0.39 -2.42
C THR A 210 8.19 -0.30 -2.75
N GLN A 211 7.20 -0.28 -1.85
CA GLN A 211 5.87 -0.84 -2.11
C GLN A 211 5.11 -0.15 -3.26
N ALA A 212 5.24 1.16 -3.42
CA ALA A 212 4.59 1.89 -4.51
C ALA A 212 5.22 1.57 -5.88
N THR A 213 6.54 1.37 -5.92
CA THR A 213 7.27 0.96 -7.14
C THR A 213 6.97 -0.49 -7.48
N ILE A 214 6.97 -1.39 -6.48
CA ILE A 214 6.52 -2.78 -6.56
C ILE A 214 5.09 -2.82 -7.13
N SER A 215 4.14 -2.13 -6.48
CA SER A 215 2.73 -2.09 -6.90
C SER A 215 2.55 -1.55 -8.33
N ARG A 216 3.36 -0.57 -8.73
CA ARG A 216 3.33 -0.01 -10.09
C ARG A 216 3.92 -0.97 -11.12
N LYS A 217 5.06 -1.62 -10.84
CA LYS A 217 5.66 -2.63 -11.72
C LYS A 217 4.70 -3.81 -11.94
N LYS A 218 4.07 -4.30 -10.87
CA LYS A 218 3.03 -5.33 -10.92
C LYS A 218 1.84 -4.88 -11.79
N LYS A 219 1.26 -3.72 -11.50
CA LYS A 219 0.11 -3.18 -12.23
C LYS A 219 0.38 -3.03 -13.73
N ASN A 220 1.50 -2.40 -14.09
CA ASN A 220 1.87 -2.18 -15.49
C ASN A 220 2.09 -3.51 -16.25
N SER A 221 2.65 -4.51 -15.56
CA SER A 221 2.87 -5.84 -16.17
C SER A 221 1.54 -6.55 -16.40
N LEU A 222 0.60 -6.49 -15.46
CA LEU A 222 -0.73 -7.07 -15.62
C LEU A 222 -1.55 -6.36 -16.70
N GLU A 223 -1.46 -5.04 -16.84
CA GLU A 223 -2.14 -4.28 -17.90
C GLU A 223 -1.71 -4.72 -19.32
N SER A 224 -0.50 -5.26 -19.51
CA SER A 224 -0.08 -5.81 -20.81
C SER A 224 -0.88 -7.06 -21.24
N ILE A 225 -1.47 -7.81 -20.29
CA ILE A 225 -2.36 -8.95 -20.59
C ILE A 225 -3.67 -8.47 -21.25
N GLU A 226 -4.17 -7.29 -20.90
CA GLU A 226 -5.36 -6.71 -21.54
C GLU A 226 -5.12 -6.32 -23.01
N GLN A 227 -3.85 -6.20 -23.42
CA GLN A 227 -3.47 -5.85 -24.79
C GLN A 227 -3.31 -7.09 -25.70
N GLY A 228 -3.73 -8.28 -25.25
CA GLY A 228 -3.76 -9.50 -26.08
C GLY A 228 -2.47 -10.32 -26.06
N VAL A 229 -1.65 -10.20 -25.01
CA VAL A 229 -0.43 -10.98 -24.81
C VAL A 229 -0.73 -12.47 -24.60
N THR A 230 -0.13 -13.35 -25.42
CA THR A 230 -0.22 -14.83 -25.34
C THR A 230 1.16 -15.49 -25.47
N GLY A 231 1.24 -16.78 -25.11
CA GLY A 231 2.45 -17.61 -25.27
C GLY A 231 3.65 -17.13 -24.45
N SER A 232 4.84 -17.09 -25.06
CA SER A 232 6.11 -16.65 -24.43
C SER A 232 6.07 -15.25 -23.81
N ASN A 233 5.13 -14.40 -24.22
CA ASN A 233 4.93 -13.10 -23.59
C ASN A 233 4.24 -13.21 -22.21
N LEU A 234 3.50 -14.29 -21.91
CA LEU A 234 2.95 -14.56 -20.58
C LEU A 234 4.04 -14.92 -19.57
N GLU A 235 5.06 -15.67 -19.97
CA GLU A 235 6.24 -15.93 -19.13
C GLU A 235 6.94 -14.62 -18.75
N VAL A 236 7.08 -13.69 -19.69
CA VAL A 236 7.65 -12.36 -19.43
C VAL A 236 6.80 -11.59 -18.42
N VAL A 237 5.47 -11.69 -18.51
CA VAL A 237 4.57 -11.05 -17.53
C VAL A 237 4.70 -11.72 -16.17
N LEU A 238 4.65 -13.05 -16.09
CA LEU A 238 4.81 -13.82 -14.86
C LEU A 238 6.14 -13.49 -14.19
N ARG A 239 7.25 -13.50 -14.95
CA ARG A 239 8.59 -13.11 -14.50
C ARG A 239 8.60 -11.74 -13.82
N ARG A 240 7.97 -10.74 -14.44
CA ARG A 240 7.88 -9.38 -13.87
C ARG A 240 7.00 -9.31 -12.62
N VAL A 241 5.93 -10.10 -12.57
CA VAL A 241 5.07 -10.17 -11.38
C VAL A 241 5.81 -10.85 -10.23
N ILE A 242 6.57 -11.93 -10.48
CA ILE A 242 7.43 -12.60 -9.51
C ILE A 242 8.52 -11.64 -9.00
N ASP A 243 9.27 -10.97 -9.88
CA ASP A 243 10.28 -9.96 -9.50
C ASP A 243 9.70 -8.90 -8.56
N SER A 244 8.47 -8.47 -8.85
CA SER A 244 7.76 -7.52 -8.01
C SER A 244 7.35 -8.11 -6.66
N LEU A 245 6.85 -9.35 -6.61
CA LEU A 245 6.31 -9.96 -5.39
C LEU A 245 7.40 -10.50 -4.46
N LEU A 246 8.52 -11.00 -4.97
CA LEU A 246 9.60 -11.50 -4.11
C LEU A 246 10.09 -10.46 -3.10
N GLY A 247 10.15 -9.18 -3.50
CA GLY A 247 10.50 -8.07 -2.60
C GLY A 247 9.45 -7.77 -1.52
N THR A 248 8.28 -8.38 -1.56
CA THR A 248 7.26 -8.32 -0.48
C THR A 248 7.26 -9.56 0.39
N TYR A 249 7.69 -10.71 -0.14
CA TYR A 249 7.76 -11.98 0.59
C TYR A 249 9.06 -12.15 1.38
N LEU A 250 10.15 -11.54 0.92
CA LEU A 250 11.47 -11.64 1.53
C LEU A 250 11.92 -10.27 2.04
N ASP A 251 12.62 -10.25 3.18
CA ASP A 251 13.21 -9.01 3.69
C ASP A 251 14.32 -8.54 2.74
N ILE A 252 14.07 -7.43 2.05
CA ILE A 252 15.00 -6.81 1.12
C ILE A 252 16.32 -6.37 1.77
N ASN A 253 16.37 -6.24 3.10
CA ASN A 253 17.59 -5.91 3.83
C ASN A 253 18.46 -7.15 4.02
N GLU A 254 17.87 -8.34 4.09
CA GLU A 254 18.56 -9.61 4.29
C GLU A 254 18.87 -10.32 2.98
N TYR A 255 17.99 -10.23 1.98
CA TYR A 255 18.10 -10.99 0.73
C TYR A 255 18.28 -10.11 -0.50
N ILE A 256 18.97 -10.63 -1.51
CA ILE A 256 18.99 -10.12 -2.89
C ILE A 256 18.30 -11.15 -3.77
N CYS A 257 17.23 -10.74 -4.46
CA CYS A 257 16.49 -11.59 -5.37
C CYS A 257 16.86 -11.25 -6.81
N LEU A 258 17.30 -12.24 -7.58
CA LEU A 258 17.61 -12.13 -9.00
C LEU A 258 16.64 -12.98 -9.79
N VAL A 259 15.70 -12.35 -10.49
CA VAL A 259 14.79 -13.03 -11.42
C VAL A 259 15.35 -12.87 -12.84
N CYS A 260 15.89 -13.95 -13.40
CA CYS A 260 16.67 -13.96 -14.62
C CYS A 260 15.82 -14.15 -15.88
N LEU A 261 16.43 -13.89 -17.04
CA LEU A 261 15.86 -14.27 -18.33
C LEU A 261 15.95 -15.79 -18.52
N SER A 262 15.12 -16.31 -19.43
CA SER A 262 15.12 -17.71 -19.80
C SER A 262 16.50 -18.13 -20.36
N THR A 263 16.91 -19.37 -20.10
CA THR A 263 18.26 -19.82 -20.47
C THR A 263 18.38 -21.34 -20.59
N THR A 264 19.21 -21.80 -21.54
CA THR A 264 19.61 -23.21 -21.69
C THR A 264 20.89 -23.56 -20.92
N SER A 265 21.52 -22.57 -20.28
CA SER A 265 22.80 -22.75 -19.57
C SER A 265 22.70 -23.58 -18.29
N ILE A 266 21.48 -23.80 -17.78
CA ILE A 266 21.21 -24.57 -16.56
C ILE A 266 21.10 -26.07 -16.90
N ILE A 267 20.34 -26.43 -17.94
CA ILE A 267 20.12 -27.82 -18.36
C ILE A 267 20.19 -27.97 -19.89
N THR A 268 21.39 -27.87 -20.47
CA THR A 268 21.57 -27.99 -21.93
C THR A 268 21.11 -29.37 -22.46
N PRO A 269 20.36 -29.44 -23.58
CA PRO A 269 19.98 -28.36 -24.50
C PRO A 269 18.64 -27.68 -24.19
N MET A 270 18.00 -28.02 -23.06
CA MET A 270 16.66 -27.56 -22.71
C MET A 270 16.71 -26.19 -22.03
N GLU A 271 15.68 -25.37 -22.26
CA GLU A 271 15.56 -24.03 -21.69
C GLU A 271 14.80 -24.08 -20.35
N ILE A 272 15.22 -23.25 -19.40
CA ILE A 272 14.47 -22.89 -18.19
C ILE A 272 13.81 -21.53 -18.41
N ASP A 273 12.50 -21.43 -18.22
CA ASP A 273 11.73 -20.22 -18.54
C ASP A 273 12.05 -19.05 -17.61
N ILE A 274 12.09 -19.29 -16.30
CA ILE A 274 12.33 -18.25 -15.29
C ILE A 274 13.29 -18.80 -14.22
N PRO A 275 14.60 -18.60 -14.41
CA PRO A 275 15.58 -18.87 -13.37
C PRO A 275 15.50 -17.80 -12.27
N ILE A 276 15.56 -18.21 -11.00
CA ILE A 276 15.56 -17.31 -9.85
C ILE A 276 16.72 -17.68 -8.93
N ILE A 277 17.50 -16.68 -8.52
CA ILE A 277 18.58 -16.83 -7.54
C ILE A 277 18.28 -15.91 -6.36
N ILE A 278 18.30 -16.44 -5.14
CA ILE A 278 18.13 -15.67 -3.91
C ILE A 278 19.45 -15.73 -3.12
N LEU A 279 20.11 -14.61 -2.92
CA LEU A 279 21.36 -14.50 -2.16
C LEU A 279 21.05 -13.95 -0.76
N ASN A 280 21.51 -14.64 0.29
CA ASN A 280 21.49 -14.10 1.65
C ASN A 280 22.72 -13.20 1.86
N LYS A 281 22.50 -11.94 2.17
CA LYS A 281 23.56 -10.93 2.33
C LYS A 281 24.43 -11.15 3.56
N LEU A 282 23.89 -11.81 4.60
CA LEU A 282 24.56 -11.97 5.88
C LEU A 282 25.60 -13.09 5.85
N ASN A 283 25.32 -14.17 5.14
CA ASN A 283 26.17 -15.37 5.12
C ASN A 283 26.61 -15.81 3.71
N THR A 284 26.33 -15.01 2.67
CA THR A 284 26.72 -15.23 1.26
C THR A 284 26.21 -16.52 0.63
N SER A 285 25.31 -17.22 1.31
CA SER A 285 24.67 -18.41 0.79
C SER A 285 23.58 -18.05 -0.22
N TYR A 286 23.14 -19.04 -0.99
CA TYR A 286 22.14 -18.81 -2.02
C TYR A 286 21.21 -19.99 -2.25
N TYR A 287 20.03 -19.67 -2.78
CA TYR A 287 19.01 -20.60 -3.25
C TYR A 287 18.82 -20.40 -4.76
N MET A 288 18.65 -21.49 -5.51
CA MET A 288 18.44 -21.46 -6.95
C MET A 288 17.17 -22.22 -7.32
N TYR A 289 16.28 -21.55 -8.04
CA TYR A 289 15.00 -22.10 -8.47
C TYR A 289 14.85 -22.02 -9.98
N ALA A 290 14.46 -23.12 -10.59
CA ALA A 290 14.10 -23.21 -11.99
C ALA A 290 12.57 -23.23 -12.07
N VAL A 291 11.96 -22.13 -12.50
CA VAL A 291 10.51 -22.05 -12.67
C VAL A 291 10.15 -22.34 -14.12
N GLU A 292 9.21 -23.26 -14.30
CA GLU A 292 8.67 -23.72 -15.59
C GLU A 292 7.18 -23.41 -15.67
N LEU A 293 6.75 -22.85 -16.80
CA LEU A 293 5.37 -22.51 -17.07
C LEU A 293 4.77 -23.46 -18.12
N ASP A 294 4.08 -24.49 -17.63
CA ASP A 294 3.46 -25.50 -18.48
C ASP A 294 2.06 -25.00 -18.91
N GLY A 295 1.77 -24.94 -20.21
CA GLY A 295 0.43 -24.64 -20.72
C GLY A 295 -0.32 -25.91 -21.11
N GLU A 296 -1.56 -26.15 -20.63
CA GLU A 296 -2.37 -27.31 -21.09
C GLU A 296 -2.64 -27.30 -22.60
N ILE A 297 -2.57 -26.15 -23.28
CA ILE A 297 -2.72 -26.05 -24.75
C ILE A 297 -1.43 -26.51 -25.48
N TRP A 298 -0.31 -26.55 -24.76
CA TRP A 298 1.05 -26.78 -25.27
C TRP A 298 1.58 -28.17 -24.86
N HIS A 299 0.84 -28.87 -23.99
CA HIS A 299 1.06 -30.25 -23.63
C HIS A 299 -0.12 -31.08 -24.11
N SER A 300 -0.01 -31.56 -25.34
CA SER A 300 -0.87 -32.59 -25.86
C SER A 300 -0.62 -33.91 -25.11
N THR A 301 -1.56 -34.84 -25.17
CA THR A 301 -1.39 -36.21 -24.69
C THR A 301 -0.34 -37.01 -25.48
N ASP A 302 0.51 -36.35 -26.29
CA ASP A 302 1.59 -37.00 -27.00
C ASP A 302 2.67 -37.49 -26.03
N THR A 303 3.07 -38.73 -26.24
CA THR A 303 4.09 -39.43 -25.44
C THR A 303 5.45 -38.71 -25.50
N THR A 304 5.67 -37.87 -26.50
CA THR A 304 6.89 -37.09 -26.72
C THR A 304 7.08 -35.95 -25.71
N GLU A 305 6.00 -35.30 -25.28
CA GLU A 305 6.03 -34.16 -24.33
C GLU A 305 6.14 -34.64 -22.88
N ILE A 306 5.45 -35.73 -22.53
CA ILE A 306 5.62 -36.43 -21.23
C ILE A 306 7.09 -36.87 -21.04
N ASN A 307 7.72 -37.35 -22.12
CA ASN A 307 9.13 -37.70 -22.11
C ASN A 307 10.06 -36.47 -22.04
N SER A 308 9.66 -35.30 -22.53
CA SER A 308 10.41 -34.05 -22.44
C SER A 308 10.40 -33.51 -21.00
N ASP A 309 9.24 -33.55 -20.36
CA ASP A 309 9.01 -33.15 -18.98
C ASP A 309 9.82 -33.97 -17.98
N GLN A 310 9.75 -35.29 -18.10
CA GLN A 310 10.56 -36.20 -17.27
C GLN A 310 12.06 -36.02 -17.51
N LYS A 311 12.48 -35.70 -18.75
CA LYS A 311 13.87 -35.37 -19.05
C LYS A 311 14.31 -34.08 -18.35
N LYS A 312 13.52 -33.00 -18.39
CA LYS A 312 13.82 -31.77 -17.65
C LYS A 312 13.94 -32.03 -16.16
N GLU A 313 12.99 -32.75 -15.57
CA GLU A 313 13.00 -33.08 -14.14
C GLU A 313 14.25 -33.88 -13.75
N ASN A 314 14.66 -34.86 -14.56
CA ASN A 314 15.85 -35.65 -14.29
C ASN A 314 17.14 -34.83 -14.45
N LEU A 315 17.24 -34.00 -15.49
CA LEU A 315 18.39 -33.12 -15.70
C LEU A 315 18.51 -32.09 -14.57
N ILE A 316 17.41 -31.52 -14.08
CA ILE A 316 17.47 -30.56 -12.96
C ILE A 316 17.91 -31.24 -11.66
N LYS A 317 17.51 -32.50 -11.41
CA LYS A 317 17.99 -33.27 -10.24
C LYS A 317 19.50 -33.48 -10.22
N GLU A 318 20.15 -33.44 -11.38
CA GLU A 318 21.62 -33.50 -11.50
C GLU A 318 22.30 -32.15 -11.24
N THR A 319 21.51 -31.09 -11.08
CA THR A 319 21.97 -29.74 -10.76
C THR A 319 21.64 -29.35 -9.32
N ASP A 320 22.19 -28.20 -8.93
CA ASP A 320 21.92 -27.55 -7.65
C ASP A 320 20.62 -26.71 -7.66
N TRP A 321 19.79 -26.81 -8.70
CA TRP A 321 18.55 -26.04 -8.87
C TRP A 321 17.32 -26.80 -8.39
N LYS A 322 16.39 -26.11 -7.72
CA LYS A 322 15.08 -26.66 -7.36
C LYS A 322 14.05 -26.31 -8.44
N LEU A 323 13.41 -27.32 -9.02
CA LEU A 323 12.35 -27.12 -10.00
C LEU A 323 11.02 -26.71 -9.34
N ILE A 324 10.36 -25.68 -9.87
CA ILE A 324 8.98 -25.31 -9.55
C ILE A 324 8.19 -25.30 -10.87
N ARG A 325 7.18 -26.16 -10.98
CA ARG A 325 6.33 -26.25 -12.17
C ARG A 325 4.95 -25.67 -11.90
N ILE A 326 4.52 -24.75 -12.74
CA ILE A 326 3.17 -24.18 -12.71
C ILE A 326 2.42 -24.61 -13.96
N ARG A 327 1.27 -25.25 -13.77
CA ARG A 327 0.39 -25.66 -14.87
C ARG A 327 -0.75 -24.67 -15.07
N LEU A 328 -0.85 -24.11 -16.27
CA LEU A 328 -1.95 -23.25 -16.69
C LEU A 328 -3.03 -24.09 -17.41
N SER A 329 -4.21 -24.18 -16.81
CA SER A 329 -5.35 -24.93 -17.39
C SER A 329 -5.91 -24.27 -18.66
N SER A 330 -6.25 -25.07 -19.67
CA SER A 330 -6.75 -24.74 -21.01
C SER A 330 -8.15 -24.11 -21.04
N GLU A 331 -8.96 -24.33 -20.00
CA GLU A 331 -10.30 -23.74 -19.83
C GLU A 331 -10.28 -22.20 -19.61
N SER A 332 -9.09 -21.59 -19.51
CA SER A 332 -8.91 -20.18 -19.14
C SER A 332 -8.91 -19.19 -20.32
N SER A 333 -9.06 -19.66 -21.56
CA SER A 333 -8.65 -18.94 -22.78
C SER A 333 -9.62 -17.92 -23.40
N ARG A 334 -10.58 -17.33 -22.65
CA ARG A 334 -11.52 -16.35 -23.27
C ARG A 334 -11.66 -14.98 -22.62
N LYS A 335 -11.11 -14.72 -21.43
CA LYS A 335 -11.21 -13.39 -20.78
C LYS A 335 -9.89 -12.98 -20.12
N SER A 336 -9.37 -11.81 -20.49
CA SER A 336 -8.12 -11.22 -19.99
C SER A 336 -8.07 -11.10 -18.46
N SER A 337 -9.20 -10.80 -17.81
CA SER A 337 -9.29 -10.73 -16.34
C SER A 337 -9.04 -12.07 -15.64
N ARG A 338 -9.39 -13.19 -16.26
CA ARG A 338 -9.17 -14.53 -15.71
C ARG A 338 -7.70 -14.94 -15.82
N ILE A 339 -7.06 -14.62 -16.95
CA ILE A 339 -5.61 -14.82 -17.15
C ILE A 339 -4.81 -14.00 -16.14
N LYS A 340 -5.19 -12.74 -15.87
CA LYS A 340 -4.56 -11.93 -14.82
C LYS A 340 -4.61 -12.62 -13.45
N SER A 341 -5.77 -13.09 -13.04
CA SER A 341 -5.96 -13.76 -11.75
C SER A 341 -5.10 -15.03 -11.63
N ILE A 342 -5.02 -15.82 -12.71
CA ILE A 342 -4.20 -17.04 -12.73
C ILE A 342 -2.71 -16.70 -12.60
N ILE A 343 -2.20 -15.73 -13.36
CA ILE A 343 -0.81 -15.29 -13.27
C ILE A 343 -0.48 -14.73 -11.88
N GLU A 344 -1.39 -13.95 -11.30
CA GLU A 344 -1.22 -13.45 -9.92
C GLU A 344 -1.21 -14.60 -8.91
N SER A 345 -2.08 -15.59 -9.05
CA SER A 345 -2.13 -16.76 -8.18
C SER A 345 -0.84 -17.58 -8.27
N ALA A 346 -0.39 -17.89 -9.48
CA ALA A 346 0.85 -18.63 -9.73
C ALA A 346 2.08 -17.88 -9.19
N ALA A 347 2.16 -16.58 -9.40
CA ALA A 347 3.27 -15.79 -8.88
C ALA A 347 3.30 -15.77 -7.34
N ASN A 348 2.13 -15.70 -6.69
CA ASN A 348 2.04 -15.80 -5.23
C ASN A 348 2.47 -17.18 -4.74
N GLU A 349 2.01 -18.25 -5.39
CA GLU A 349 2.37 -19.63 -5.06
C GLU A 349 3.90 -19.83 -5.14
N ILE A 350 4.54 -19.40 -6.22
CA ILE A 350 6.01 -19.45 -6.38
C ILE A 350 6.69 -18.69 -5.24
N CYS A 351 6.25 -17.46 -4.94
CA CYS A 351 6.86 -16.67 -3.88
C CYS A 351 6.67 -17.30 -2.49
N GLN A 352 5.53 -17.94 -2.22
CA GLN A 352 5.26 -18.66 -0.99
C GLN A 352 6.13 -19.90 -0.84
N ILE A 353 6.29 -20.69 -1.91
CA ILE A 353 7.20 -21.85 -1.93
C ILE A 353 8.62 -21.39 -1.57
N ILE A 354 9.11 -20.35 -2.25
CA ILE A 354 10.44 -19.79 -2.00
C ILE A 354 10.58 -19.29 -0.56
N GLN A 355 9.60 -18.53 -0.05
CA GLN A 355 9.64 -18.03 1.32
C GLN A 355 9.64 -19.16 2.35
N ASN A 356 8.81 -20.18 2.15
CA ASN A 356 8.71 -21.34 3.05
C ASN A 356 10.02 -22.14 3.06
N ASP A 357 10.64 -22.34 1.90
CA ASP A 357 11.91 -23.05 1.78
C ASP A 357 13.03 -22.33 2.54
N ILE A 358 13.11 -21.02 2.39
CA ILE A 358 14.09 -20.17 3.08
C ILE A 358 13.85 -20.19 4.59
N THR A 359 12.59 -20.04 5.02
CA THR A 359 12.23 -19.95 6.44
C THR A 359 12.36 -21.29 7.18
N ASN A 360 11.98 -22.39 6.55
CA ASN A 360 12.03 -23.72 7.17
C ASN A 360 13.40 -24.39 7.07
N GLY A 361 14.37 -23.75 6.42
CA GLY A 361 15.72 -24.30 6.22
C GLY A 361 15.72 -25.65 5.50
N SER A 362 14.68 -25.92 4.69
CA SER A 362 14.52 -27.21 4.03
C SER A 362 15.53 -27.37 2.90
N GLU A 363 16.59 -28.08 3.25
CA GLU A 363 17.65 -28.72 2.43
C GLU A 363 18.50 -27.83 1.50
N LYS A 364 19.80 -27.84 1.83
CA LYS A 364 20.98 -27.34 1.10
C LYS A 364 21.10 -25.83 0.95
N TRP A 365 21.69 -25.20 1.97
CA TRP A 365 22.60 -24.09 1.72
C TRP A 365 23.71 -24.59 0.78
N ILE A 366 23.76 -24.10 -0.46
CA ILE A 366 24.97 -24.30 -1.26
C ILE A 366 25.94 -23.23 -0.79
N THR A 367 26.76 -23.59 0.20
CA THR A 367 27.92 -22.79 0.61
C THR A 367 29.07 -23.09 -0.34
N LYS A 368 28.99 -22.53 -1.55
CA LYS A 368 30.18 -22.34 -2.39
C LYS A 368 30.50 -20.86 -2.34
N SER A 369 31.67 -20.52 -1.80
CA SER A 369 32.17 -19.16 -1.76
C SER A 369 32.12 -18.57 -3.18
N LEU A 370 31.22 -17.62 -3.41
CA LEU A 370 31.23 -16.81 -4.63
C LEU A 370 32.45 -15.88 -4.53
N TYR A 371 33.52 -16.23 -5.22
CA TYR A 371 34.55 -15.25 -5.59
C TYR A 371 33.94 -14.40 -6.71
N ILE A 372 33.50 -13.18 -6.36
CA ILE A 372 33.11 -12.14 -7.32
C ILE A 372 34.38 -11.55 -7.95
#